data_AF-A0A8T6VU46-F1
#
_entry.id   AF-A0A8T6VU46-F1
#
_cell.length_a   1.000
_cell.length_b   1.000
_cell.length_c   1.000
_cell.angle_alpha   90.00
_cell.angle_beta   90.00
_cell.angle_gamma   90.00
#
_symmetry.space_group_name_H-M   'P 1'
#
loop_
_entity.id
_entity.type
_entity.pdbx_description
1 polymer ?
#
loop_
_entity_poly.entity_id
_entity_poly.type
_entity_poly.pdbx_seq_one_letter_code
_entity_poly.pdbx_strand_id
1 'polypeptide(L)'
;LPSGSTVIDAGIDAPGGYDAGLLTTEIAMGGAGKAQLGFADYDGLQLPTVVVSTDHPGISLFGAQLAGWRVKAGDYQADGSGPAR
;
A
#
# COMPACT_ATOMS: atom_id res chain seq x y z
N LEU A 1 -2.15 -16.34 13.66
CA LEU A 1 -0.90 -17.07 13.99
C LEU A 1 -0.90 -17.43 15.49
N PRO A 2 -0.12 -18.42 15.96
CA PRO A 2 0.01 -18.70 17.41
C PRO A 2 0.41 -17.47 18.25
N SER A 3 1.08 -16.50 17.63
CA SER A 3 1.42 -15.20 18.21
C SER A 3 0.24 -14.24 18.41
N GLY A 4 -0.96 -14.57 17.93
CA GLY A 4 -2.11 -13.65 17.88
C GLY A 4 -2.07 -12.65 16.71
N SER A 5 -0.98 -12.59 15.94
CA SER A 5 -0.90 -11.74 14.76
C SER A 5 -1.85 -12.21 13.65
N THR A 6 -2.44 -11.24 12.96
CA THR A 6 -3.25 -11.44 11.74
C THR A 6 -2.38 -11.17 10.51
N VAL A 7 -2.44 -12.09 9.55
CA VAL A 7 -1.80 -11.93 8.24
C VAL A 7 -2.92 -11.86 7.21
N ILE A 8 -2.90 -10.82 6.38
CA ILE A 8 -3.83 -10.64 5.27
C ILE A 8 -3.01 -10.84 4.00
N ASP A 9 -3.27 -11.92 3.29
CA ASP A 9 -2.67 -12.15 1.98
C ASP A 9 -3.43 -11.33 0.93
N ALA A 10 -2.75 -10.36 0.33
CA ALA A 10 -3.29 -9.47 -0.69
C ALA A 10 -2.86 -9.82 -2.12
N GLY A 11 -2.10 -10.91 -2.33
CA GLY A 11 -1.61 -11.24 -3.68
C GLY A 11 -0.57 -12.35 -3.82
N ILE A 12 -0.25 -13.12 -2.77
CA ILE A 12 0.67 -14.26 -2.84
C ILE A 12 -0.09 -15.49 -3.34
N ASP A 13 -1.03 -15.99 -2.55
CA ASP A 13 -1.93 -17.09 -2.91
C ASP A 13 -3.34 -16.56 -3.24
N ALA A 14 -3.75 -15.47 -2.60
CA ALA A 14 -4.98 -14.76 -2.90
C ALA A 14 -4.87 -14.05 -4.27
N PRO A 15 -5.97 -13.99 -5.05
CA PRO A 15 -5.96 -13.35 -6.37
C PRO A 15 -5.78 -11.82 -6.32
N GLY A 16 -5.99 -11.20 -5.16
CA GLY A 16 -5.98 -9.74 -5.02
C GLY A 16 -7.10 -9.06 -5.80
N GLY A 17 -6.85 -7.85 -6.28
CA GLY A 17 -7.80 -7.06 -7.08
C GLY A 17 -7.64 -5.56 -6.89
N TYR A 18 -8.40 -4.76 -7.65
CA TYR A 18 -8.33 -3.29 -7.57
C TYR A 18 -8.65 -2.79 -6.16
N ASP A 19 -9.75 -3.23 -5.57
CA ASP A 19 -10.14 -2.77 -4.23
C ASP A 19 -9.12 -3.17 -3.16
N ALA A 20 -8.54 -4.36 -3.26
CA ALA A 20 -7.47 -4.80 -2.38
C ALA A 20 -6.23 -3.90 -2.51
N GLY A 21 -5.86 -3.52 -3.73
CA GLY A 21 -4.75 -2.60 -4.02
C GLY A 21 -5.01 -1.18 -3.50
N LEU A 22 -6.22 -0.64 -3.71
CA LEU A 22 -6.62 0.67 -3.20
C LEU A 22 -6.60 0.71 -1.67
N LEU A 23 -7.19 -0.29 -1.00
CA LEU A 23 -7.16 -0.42 0.45
C LEU A 23 -5.73 -0.56 0.99
N THR A 24 -4.90 -1.38 0.34
CA THR A 24 -3.48 -1.53 0.71
C THR A 24 -2.73 -0.21 0.59
N THR A 25 -3.04 0.60 -0.43
CA THR A 25 -2.45 1.94 -0.62
C THR A 25 -2.88 2.91 0.48
N GLU A 26 -4.18 2.95 0.85
CA GLU A 26 -4.67 3.78 1.96
C GLU A 26 -4.09 3.33 3.31
N ILE A 27 -3.95 2.03 3.54
CA ILE A 27 -3.29 1.47 4.74
C ILE A 27 -1.82 1.89 4.78
N ALA A 28 -1.10 1.81 3.66
CA ALA A 28 0.30 2.24 3.59
C ALA A 28 0.44 3.73 3.91
N MET A 29 -0.52 4.57 3.50
CA MET A 29 -0.58 6.00 3.87
C MET A 29 -1.04 6.26 5.31
N GLY A 30 -1.23 5.22 6.13
CA GLY A 30 -1.68 5.35 7.52
C GLY A 30 -3.09 5.91 7.67
N GLY A 31 -3.94 5.76 6.65
CA GLY A 31 -5.28 6.36 6.61
C GLY A 31 -5.31 7.88 6.41
N ALA A 32 -4.15 8.53 6.26
CA ALA A 32 -4.02 9.97 6.07
C ALA A 32 -4.05 10.39 4.59
N GLY A 33 -4.50 9.51 3.70
CA GLY A 33 -4.65 9.76 2.28
C GLY A 33 -5.76 8.90 1.66
N LYS A 34 -6.16 9.23 0.45
CA LYS A 34 -7.17 8.52 -0.33
C LYS A 34 -6.59 8.00 -1.63
N ALA A 35 -7.03 6.81 -2.03
CA ALA A 35 -6.67 6.18 -3.29
C ALA A 35 -7.94 5.79 -4.05
N GLN A 36 -8.05 6.24 -5.30
CA GLN A 36 -9.20 5.97 -6.15
C GLN A 36 -8.75 5.40 -7.49
N LEU A 37 -9.49 4.44 -8.02
CA LEU A 37 -9.27 3.95 -9.38
C LEU A 37 -9.96 4.89 -10.38
N GLY A 38 -9.18 5.43 -11.30
CA GLY A 38 -9.65 6.11 -12.50
C GLY A 38 -9.10 5.45 -13.75
N PHE A 39 -9.42 6.03 -14.90
CA PHE A 39 -8.80 5.70 -16.18
C PHE A 39 -8.33 7.00 -16.81
N ALA A 40 -7.12 7.00 -17.36
CA ALA A 40 -6.55 8.17 -18.02
C ALA A 40 -6.02 7.81 -19.41
N ASP A 41 -6.08 8.78 -20.31
CA ASP A 41 -5.48 8.72 -21.63
C ASP A 41 -4.00 9.09 -21.54
N TYR A 42 -3.15 8.20 -22.06
CA TYR A 42 -1.72 8.45 -22.22
C TYR A 42 -1.37 8.36 -23.71
N ASP A 43 -1.69 9.41 -24.46
CA ASP A 43 -1.46 9.49 -25.91
C ASP A 43 -2.19 8.39 -26.70
N GLY A 44 -3.51 8.29 -26.47
CA GLY A 44 -4.39 7.30 -27.08
C GLY A 44 -4.38 5.92 -26.40
N LEU A 45 -3.55 5.72 -25.38
CA LEU A 45 -3.56 4.51 -24.56
C LEU A 45 -4.34 4.75 -23.26
N GLN A 46 -5.53 4.16 -23.16
CA GLN A 46 -6.35 4.19 -21.96
C GLN A 46 -5.84 3.18 -20.93
N LEU A 47 -5.37 3.65 -19.78
CA LEU A 47 -4.87 2.80 -18.70
C LEU A 47 -5.62 3.05 -17.39
N PRO A 48 -5.76 2.02 -16.53
CA PRO A 48 -6.12 2.21 -15.13
C PRO A 48 -5.08 3.08 -14.44
N THR A 49 -5.54 4.09 -13.71
CA THR A 49 -4.70 5.07 -13.00
C THR A 49 -5.18 5.18 -11.57
N VAL A 50 -4.25 5.10 -10.61
CA VAL A 50 -4.56 5.39 -9.20
C VAL A 50 -4.41 6.88 -8.96
N VAL A 51 -5.51 7.53 -8.57
CA VAL A 51 -5.51 8.93 -8.14
C VAL A 51 -5.33 8.96 -6.62
N VAL A 52 -4.28 9.64 -6.16
CA VAL A 52 -3.93 9.74 -4.73
C VAL A 52 -4.05 11.19 -4.27
N SER A 53 -4.66 11.41 -3.11
CA SER A 53 -4.77 12.72 -2.46
C SER A 53 -4.52 12.64 -0.96
N THR A 54 -3.92 13.69 -0.39
CA THR A 54 -3.65 13.82 1.05
C THR A 54 -3.47 15.29 1.44
N ASP A 55 -4.03 15.67 2.58
CA ASP A 55 -3.78 16.96 3.23
C ASP A 55 -2.64 16.88 4.27
N HIS A 56 -2.03 15.71 4.43
CA HIS A 56 -0.98 15.42 5.40
C HIS A 56 0.23 14.77 4.73
N PRO A 57 0.88 15.40 3.73
CA PRO A 57 1.91 14.77 2.91
C PRO A 57 3.13 14.28 3.73
N GLY A 58 3.54 15.03 4.77
CA GLY A 58 4.64 14.60 5.64
C GLY A 58 4.34 13.29 6.39
N ILE A 59 3.13 13.17 6.91
CA ILE A 59 2.69 11.99 7.68
C ILE A 59 2.41 10.81 6.74
N SER A 60 1.58 11.02 5.71
CA SER A 60 1.14 9.96 4.81
C SER A 60 2.29 9.38 3.99
N LEU A 61 3.15 10.22 3.40
CA LEU A 61 4.18 9.76 2.46
C LEU A 61 5.44 9.29 3.18
N PHE A 62 6.00 10.11 4.08
CA PHE A 62 7.28 9.81 4.74
C PHE A 62 7.12 9.09 6.07
N GLY A 63 6.13 9.52 6.87
CA GLY A 63 5.82 8.91 8.17
C GLY A 63 5.30 7.48 8.02
N ALA A 64 4.43 7.22 7.04
CA ALA A 64 3.82 5.92 6.84
C ALA A 64 4.26 5.22 5.55
N GLN A 65 3.89 5.73 4.38
CA GLN A 65 3.91 4.98 3.11
C GLN A 65 5.31 4.56 2.66
N LEU A 66 6.33 5.38 2.93
CA LEU A 66 7.71 5.09 2.59
C LEU A 66 8.12 3.70 3.11
N ALA A 67 8.64 2.87 2.20
CA ALA A 67 9.22 1.56 2.49
C ALA A 67 10.59 1.68 3.19
N GLY A 68 10.60 2.36 4.34
CA GLY A 68 11.82 2.76 5.04
C GLY A 68 12.32 1.77 6.07
N TRP A 69 11.58 0.69 6.36
CA TRP A 69 11.98 -0.31 7.34
C TRP A 69 12.34 -1.64 6.67
N ARG A 70 13.63 -1.99 6.62
CA ARG A 70 14.04 -3.32 6.19
C ARG A 70 13.82 -4.35 7.31
N VAL A 71 12.88 -5.26 7.10
CA VAL A 71 12.56 -6.35 8.02
C VAL A 71 13.39 -7.58 7.65
N LYS A 72 14.11 -8.15 8.63
CA LYS A 72 14.90 -9.37 8.46
C LYS A 72 14.61 -10.34 9.61
N ALA A 73 14.21 -11.56 9.28
CA ALA A 73 13.93 -12.62 10.25
C ALA A 73 14.37 -13.97 9.69
N GLY A 74 15.51 -14.50 10.17
CA GLY A 74 16.14 -15.67 9.56
C GLY A 74 16.47 -15.41 8.09
N ASP A 75 15.95 -16.26 7.21
CA ASP A 75 16.12 -16.15 5.75
C ASP A 75 15.09 -15.21 5.10
N TYR A 76 14.07 -14.76 5.83
CA TYR A 76 13.06 -13.84 5.32
C TYR A 76 13.58 -12.40 5.29
N GLN A 77 13.31 -11.71 4.18
CA GLN A 77 13.60 -10.30 3.98
C GLN A 77 12.43 -9.61 3.27
N ALA A 78 12.06 -8.43 3.73
CA ALA A 78 11.09 -7.57 3.07
C ALA A 78 11.36 -6.09 3.40
N ASP A 79 10.95 -5.21 2.49
CA ASP A 79 10.87 -3.78 2.77
C ASP A 79 9.46 -3.47 3.33
N GLY A 80 9.43 -2.96 4.55
CA GLY A 80 8.22 -2.63 5.29
C GLY A 80 7.82 -1.16 5.10
N SER A 81 6.55 -0.97 4.77
CA SER A 81 5.84 0.30 4.68
C SER A 81 4.70 0.35 5.70
N GLY A 82 4.14 1.54 5.89
CA GLY A 82 2.89 1.73 6.62
C GLY A 82 3.09 2.31 8.02
N PRO A 83 1.98 2.50 8.74
CA PRO A 83 1.92 3.27 9.99
C PRO A 83 2.60 2.61 11.20
N ALA A 84 3.15 1.40 11.03
CA ALA A 84 3.94 0.75 12.08
C ALA A 84 5.37 1.33 12.22
N ARG A 85 5.83 2.06 11.20
CA ARG A 85 7.11 2.79 11.22
C ARG A 85 7.03 4.05 12.08
#